data_AF-A0A2N9N881-F1
#
_entry.id   AF-A0A2N9N881-F1
#
_cell.length_a   1.000
_cell.length_b   1.000
_cell.length_c   1.000
_cell.angle_alpha   90.00
_cell.angle_beta   90.00
_cell.angle_gamma   90.00
#
_symmetry.space_group_name_H-M   'P 1'
#
loop_
_entity.id
_entity.type
_entity.pdbx_description
1 polymer ?
#
loop_
_entity_poly.entity_id
_entity_poly.type
_entity_poly.pdbx_seq_one_letter_code
_entity_poly.pdbx_strand_id
1 'polypeptide(L)'
;MDPNLDDDGQPSCSAAAALERQEPFINSTLAQHALALLARLFRYGEISYHGGFINLATGATSVLRIDPQYWKRTRRVNRRSSELRQN
;
A
#
# COMPACT_ATOMS: atom_id res chain seq x y z
N MET A 1 -1.57 -27.62 -11.21
CA MET A 1 -1.14 -26.22 -11.11
C MET A 1 -0.01 -26.06 -12.10
N ASP A 2 -0.23 -25.30 -13.17
CA ASP A 2 0.79 -25.01 -14.17
C ASP A 2 1.74 -23.94 -13.59
N PRO A 3 3.03 -24.25 -13.38
CA PRO A 3 3.99 -23.31 -12.79
C PRO A 3 4.33 -22.11 -13.69
N ASN A 4 3.91 -22.12 -14.97
CA ASN A 4 4.20 -21.05 -15.93
C ASN A 4 3.16 -19.92 -15.95
N LEU A 5 2.10 -19.98 -15.16
CA LEU A 5 1.06 -18.93 -15.11
C LEU A 5 1.45 -17.74 -14.21
N ASP A 6 2.46 -17.89 -13.36
CA ASP A 6 2.94 -16.85 -12.43
C ASP A 6 4.11 -16.02 -12.98
N ASP A 7 4.61 -16.32 -14.19
CA ASP A 7 5.66 -15.54 -14.85
C ASP A 7 5.05 -14.49 -15.77
N ASP A 8 4.46 -13.46 -15.19
CA ASP A 8 3.97 -12.28 -15.90
C ASP A 8 5.08 -11.27 -16.22
N GLY A 9 6.35 -11.67 -16.08
CA GLY A 9 7.53 -10.83 -16.26
C GLY A 9 7.64 -9.68 -15.25
N GLN A 10 6.76 -9.61 -14.24
CA GLN A 10 6.85 -8.62 -13.19
C GLN A 10 7.83 -9.11 -12.11
N PRO A 11 8.56 -8.19 -11.45
CA PRO A 11 9.40 -8.58 -10.33
C PRO A 11 8.54 -9.26 -9.26
N SER A 12 8.86 -10.53 -8.97
CA SER A 12 8.09 -11.32 -8.02
C SER A 12 8.19 -10.70 -6.62
N CYS A 13 7.05 -10.29 -6.06
CA CYS A 13 6.92 -9.87 -4.66
C CYS A 13 6.88 -11.07 -3.68
N SER A 14 7.43 -12.22 -4.10
CA SER A 14 7.43 -13.44 -3.28
C SER A 14 8.32 -13.28 -2.05
N ALA A 15 8.05 -14.04 -0.99
CA ALA A 15 8.86 -14.00 0.23
C ALA A 15 10.34 -14.32 -0.04
N ALA A 16 10.62 -15.27 -0.94
CA ALA A 16 11.98 -15.63 -1.34
C ALA A 16 12.68 -14.48 -2.08
N ALA A 17 12.03 -13.89 -3.08
CA ALA A 17 12.58 -12.77 -3.85
C ALA A 17 12.77 -11.50 -3.02
N ALA A 18 11.99 -11.33 -1.95
CA ALA A 18 12.13 -10.24 -0.99
C ALA A 18 13.36 -10.41 -0.09
N LEU A 19 13.70 -11.64 0.35
CA LEU A 19 14.88 -11.90 1.18
C LEU A 19 16.20 -11.53 0.47
N GLU A 20 16.24 -11.63 -0.86
CA GLU A 20 17.42 -11.23 -1.65
C GLU A 20 17.55 -9.71 -1.80
N ARG A 21 16.44 -8.97 -1.73
CA ARG A 21 16.38 -7.54 -2.07
C ARG A 21 16.14 -6.63 -0.86
N GLN A 22 15.71 -7.18 0.27
CA GLN A 22 15.26 -6.48 1.45
C GLN A 22 15.68 -7.25 2.71
N GLU A 23 15.75 -6.57 3.85
CA GLU A 23 15.93 -7.24 5.13
C GLU A 23 14.76 -8.21 5.42
N PRO A 24 15.00 -9.28 6.19
CA PRO A 24 13.91 -10.15 6.64
C PRO A 24 12.80 -9.35 7.36
N PHE A 25 11.56 -9.82 7.24
CA PHE A 25 10.37 -9.30 7.93
C PHE A 25 9.80 -7.95 7.48
N ILE A 26 10.33 -7.29 6.44
CA ILE A 26 9.72 -6.04 5.92
C ILE A 26 8.27 -6.27 5.49
N ASN A 27 8.02 -7.24 4.61
CA ASN A 27 6.68 -7.51 4.08
C ASN A 27 5.70 -7.90 5.19
N SER A 28 6.10 -8.74 6.14
CA SER A 28 5.24 -9.13 7.26
C SER A 28 4.91 -7.96 8.16
N THR A 29 5.87 -7.07 8.44
CA THR A 29 5.65 -5.87 9.25
C THR A 29 4.65 -4.93 8.60
N LEU A 30 4.82 -4.68 7.29
CA LEU A 30 3.90 -3.86 6.50
C LEU A 30 2.50 -4.48 6.42
N ALA A 31 2.42 -5.80 6.19
CA ALA A 31 1.15 -6.53 6.13
C ALA A 31 0.40 -6.44 7.47
N GLN A 32 1.10 -6.61 8.61
CA GLN A 32 0.49 -6.49 9.94
C GLN A 32 -0.04 -5.08 10.20
N HIS A 33 0.69 -4.03 9.81
CA HIS A 33 0.21 -2.65 9.95
C HIS A 33 -1.01 -2.37 9.06
N ALA A 34 -1.02 -2.87 7.83
CA ALA A 34 -2.16 -2.75 6.92
C ALA A 34 -3.39 -3.51 7.45
N LEU A 35 -3.20 -4.73 7.95
CA LEU A 35 -4.26 -5.54 8.56
C LEU A 35 -4.84 -4.85 9.79
N ALA A 36 -4.02 -4.24 10.64
CA ALA A 36 -4.49 -3.47 11.79
C ALA A 36 -5.36 -2.27 11.37
N LEU A 37 -4.97 -1.58 10.29
CA LEU A 37 -5.75 -0.47 9.73
C LEU A 37 -7.10 -0.96 9.17
N LEU A 38 -7.10 -2.06 8.41
CA LEU A 38 -8.30 -2.67 7.86
C LEU A 38 -9.22 -3.20 8.97
N ALA A 39 -8.67 -3.83 10.00
CA ALA A 39 -9.44 -4.30 11.14
C ALA A 39 -10.14 -3.13 11.86
N ARG A 40 -9.46 -1.98 11.98
CA ARG A 40 -10.07 -0.77 12.54
C ARG A 40 -11.19 -0.25 11.65
N LEU A 41 -10.98 -0.20 10.33
CA LEU A 41 -12.00 0.18 9.35
C LEU A 41 -13.24 -0.71 9.46
N PHE A 42 -13.07 -2.03 9.45
CA PHE A 42 -14.20 -2.96 9.48
C PHE A 42 -14.91 -2.98 10.82
N ARG A 43 -14.18 -2.84 11.93
CA ARG A 43 -14.76 -2.85 13.27
C ARG A 43 -15.56 -1.58 13.59
N TYR A 44 -15.06 -0.42 13.17
CA TYR A 44 -15.63 0.87 13.58
C TYR A 44 -16.30 1.64 12.44
N GLY A 45 -16.15 1.20 11.19
CA GLY A 45 -16.64 1.90 10.01
C GLY A 45 -15.80 3.12 9.61
N GLU A 46 -14.70 3.40 10.32
CA GLU A 46 -13.85 4.57 10.08
C GLU A 46 -12.37 4.32 10.38
N ILE A 47 -11.53 5.17 9.80
CA ILE A 47 -10.09 5.24 10.06
C ILE A 47 -9.68 6.69 10.30
N SER A 48 -8.74 6.92 11.21
CA SER A 48 -8.24 8.26 11.55
C SER A 48 -7.03 8.68 10.71
N TYR A 49 -6.46 7.75 9.94
CA TYR A 49 -5.33 7.93 9.01
C TYR A 49 -5.44 6.89 7.89
N HIS A 50 -4.82 7.15 6.73
CA HIS A 50 -4.93 6.26 5.56
C HIS A 50 -3.74 5.30 5.38
N GLY A 51 -2.70 5.43 6.21
CA GLY A 51 -1.51 4.60 6.17
C GLY A 51 -0.41 5.18 7.04
N GLY A 52 0.81 4.73 6.85
CA GLY A 52 1.96 5.28 7.56
C GLY A 52 3.29 4.88 6.95
N PHE A 53 4.32 5.62 7.31
CA PHE A 53 5.71 5.31 7.05
C PHE A 53 6.29 4.62 8.28
N ILE A 54 7.04 3.54 8.04
CA ILE A 54 7.75 2.79 9.07
C ILE A 54 9.22 2.79 8.67
N ASN A 55 10.06 3.39 9.51
CA ASN A 55 11.49 3.32 9.36
C ASN A 55 12.02 2.20 10.25
N LEU A 56 12.35 1.06 9.66
CA LEU A 56 12.77 -0.13 10.40
C LEU A 56 14.18 0.00 11.01
N ALA A 57 15.04 0.82 10.41
CA ALA A 57 16.38 1.08 10.95
C ALA A 57 16.36 1.90 12.25
N THR A 58 15.35 2.77 12.41
CA THR A 58 15.21 3.65 13.59
C THR A 58 14.04 3.28 14.50
N GLY A 59 13.13 2.41 14.04
CA GLY A 59 11.87 2.10 14.70
C GLY A 59 10.81 3.21 14.63
N ALA A 60 11.10 4.34 13.98
CA ALA A 60 10.18 5.47 13.92
C ALA A 60 8.98 5.18 13.00
N THR A 61 7.79 5.54 13.46
CA THR A 61 6.55 5.45 12.66
C THR A 61 5.86 6.80 12.55
N SER A 62 5.32 7.10 11.37
CA SER A 62 4.58 8.33 11.12
C SER A 62 3.34 8.04 10.30
N VAL A 63 2.20 8.62 10.66
CA VAL A 63 0.92 8.37 10.00
C VAL A 63 0.70 9.29 8.80
N LEU A 64 0.12 8.74 7.74
CA LEU A 64 -0.41 9.51 6.62
C LEU A 64 -1.80 10.04 6.99
N ARG A 65 -1.85 11.32 7.38
CA ARG A 65 -3.10 11.96 7.81
C ARG A 65 -4.09 12.11 6.67
N ILE A 66 -5.36 12.15 7.05
CA ILE A 66 -6.48 12.41 6.15
C ILE A 66 -6.58 13.92 5.93
N ASP A 67 -6.31 14.39 4.71
CA ASP A 67 -6.57 15.78 4.29
C ASP A 67 -7.69 15.80 3.24
N PRO A 68 -8.91 16.28 3.58
CA PRO A 68 -10.02 16.38 2.65
C PRO A 68 -9.75 17.25 1.42
N GLN A 69 -8.94 18.30 1.54
CA GLN A 69 -8.62 19.20 0.43
C GLN A 69 -7.67 18.51 -0.56
N TYR A 70 -6.69 17.76 -0.04
CA TYR A 70 -5.83 16.92 -0.87
C TYR A 70 -6.66 15.90 -1.67
N TRP A 71 -7.58 15.19 -1.02
CA TRP A 71 -8.46 14.22 -1.70
C TRP A 71 -9.32 14.83 -2.80
N LYS A 72 -9.86 16.04 -2.60
CA LYS A 72 -10.61 16.76 -3.63
C LYS A 72 -9.73 17.04 -4.86
N ARG A 73 -8.45 17.38 -4.66
CA ARG A 73 -7.49 17.61 -5.75
C ARG A 73 -7.20 16.31 -6.50
N THR A 74 -6.91 15.22 -5.79
CA THR A 74 -6.61 13.91 -6.41
C THR A 74 -7.78 13.40 -7.24
N ARG A 75 -9.02 13.54 -6.73
CA ARG A 75 -10.25 13.18 -7.49
C ARG A 75 -10.40 13.99 -8.78
N ARG A 76 -10.12 15.30 -8.75
CA ARG A 76 -10.19 16.16 -9.95
C ARG A 76 -9.16 15.77 -11.00
N VAL A 77 -7.93 15.46 -10.57
CA VAL A 77 -6.85 15.02 -11.48
C VAL A 77 -7.23 13.70 -12.14
N ASN A 78 -7.72 12.73 -11.36
CA ASN A 78 -8.07 11.42 -11.88
C ASN A 78 -9.21 11.48 -12.93
N ARG A 79 -10.20 12.35 -12.71
CA ARG A 79 -11.28 12.62 -13.68
C ARG A 79 -10.75 13.21 -15.00
N ARG A 80 -9.82 14.18 -14.92
CA ARG A 80 -9.21 14.76 -16.11
C ARG A 80 -8.38 13.74 -16.89
N SER A 81 -7.64 12.87 -16.20
CA SER A 81 -6.87 11.81 -16.87
C SER A 81 -7.74 10.74 -17.52
N SER A 82 -8.93 10.43 -16.97
CA SER A 82 -9.86 9.51 -17.64
C SER A 82 -10.48 10.12 -18.91
N GLU A 83 -10.77 11.43 -18.90
CA GLU A 83 -11.28 12.15 -20.08
C GLU A 83 -10.23 12.20 -21.20
N LEU A 84 -8.95 12.44 -20.87
CA LEU A 84 -7.86 12.43 -21.86
C LEU A 84 -7.52 11.04 -22.41
N ARG A 85 -7.85 9.95 -21.72
CA ARG A 85 -7.60 8.57 -22.18
C ARG A 85 -8.69 8.02 -23.11
N GLN A 86 -9.80 8.75 -23.27
CA GLN A 86 -10.94 8.36 -24.13
C GLN A 86 -10.97 9.11 -25.46
N ASN A 87 -10.02 10.03 -25.69
CA ASN A 87 -9.73 10.68 -26.97
C ASN A 87 -8.42 10.15 -27.55
#